data_AF-A0A7C3NMJ4-F1
#
_entry.id   AF-A0A7C3NMJ4-F1
#
_cell.length_a   1.000
_cell.length_b   1.000
_cell.length_c   1.000
_cell.angle_alpha   90.00
_cell.angle_beta   90.00
_cell.angle_gamma   90.00
#
_symmetry.space_group_name_H-M   'P 1'
#
loop_
_entity.id
_entity.type
_entity.pdbx_description
1 polymer ?
#
loop_
_entity_poly.entity_id
_entity_poly.type
_entity_poly.pdbx_seq_one_letter_code
_entity_poly.pdbx_strand_id
1 'polypeptide(L)'
;MRVISQVNLNFVNSCNNMPGLSLPEQNRRTAALNRRNRTFMEAHKVTHALEDYLKAIYQLSEESRPVIAARVAAETGVSPSTIFATLRRLAKEGYVTINRRKEIHLTGDGKKVAENIVRRHFLTERFLTDLLGLDWVKAHQEAHRLEHAISQEVEERLAKLLSNPTTCPHGNPIPGASKSPGPKTMPLSDATDGQKVELDFITEGGERDVRLLGYLQDHGLRPGAKVHILDVAPSLGMMTLKVGDDEFSLGIEAAKKIRVH
;
A
#
# COMPACT_ATOMS: atom_id res chain seq x y z
N MET A 1 -5.30 48.99 41.54
CA MET A 1 -6.38 49.37 40.60
C MET A 1 -7.01 48.07 40.12
N ARG A 2 -8.14 47.56 40.66
CA ARG A 2 -9.55 48.03 40.46
C ARG A 2 -9.78 48.33 38.95
N VAL A 3 -10.67 47.67 38.19
CA VAL A 3 -12.01 47.12 38.45
C VAL A 3 -12.41 46.08 37.38
N ILE A 4 -13.22 45.11 37.80
CA ILE A 4 -13.99 44.09 37.06
C ILE A 4 -15.24 44.70 36.40
N SER A 5 -15.66 44.25 35.21
CA SER A 5 -17.11 44.24 34.88
C SER A 5 -17.44 43.24 33.77
N GLN A 6 -18.11 42.15 34.17
CA GLN A 6 -19.00 41.33 33.35
C GLN A 6 -20.26 42.13 32.94
N VAL A 7 -21.23 41.42 32.33
CA VAL A 7 -22.68 41.71 32.13
C VAL A 7 -23.00 41.93 30.63
N ASN A 8 -23.94 41.25 29.95
CA ASN A 8 -24.96 40.27 30.34
C ASN A 8 -25.40 39.38 29.16
N LEU A 9 -25.87 38.18 29.49
CA LEU A 9 -26.78 37.37 28.67
C LEU A 9 -28.23 37.93 28.73
N ASN A 10 -29.00 37.57 27.71
CA ASN A 10 -30.46 37.54 27.62
C ASN A 10 -31.21 38.87 27.45
N PHE A 11 -31.73 39.08 26.24
CA PHE A 11 -33.10 39.55 26.10
C PHE A 11 -33.84 38.74 25.03
N VAL A 12 -35.01 38.29 25.47
CA VAL A 12 -35.93 37.33 24.88
C VAL A 12 -36.86 38.03 23.88
N ASN A 13 -37.23 37.28 22.83
CA ASN A 13 -38.45 37.36 22.01
C ASN A 13 -39.26 38.66 22.02
N SER A 14 -39.38 39.28 20.84
CA SER A 14 -40.66 39.82 20.37
C SER A 14 -40.63 40.04 18.86
N CYS A 15 -41.81 40.10 18.26
CA CYS A 15 -42.12 40.34 16.84
C CYS A 15 -42.25 39.11 15.94
N ASN A 16 -43.18 38.21 16.30
CA ASN A 16 -44.04 37.56 15.30
C ASN A 16 -45.25 38.47 15.05
N ASN A 17 -45.26 39.24 13.95
CA ASN A 17 -46.43 39.51 13.11
C ASN A 17 -46.11 40.55 12.02
N MET A 18 -45.78 40.09 10.82
CA MET A 18 -46.02 40.82 9.56
C MET A 18 -46.29 39.78 8.46
N PRO A 19 -47.39 39.89 7.69
CA PRO A 19 -47.69 38.96 6.61
C PRO A 19 -46.99 39.38 5.32
N GLY A 20 -46.44 38.41 4.59
CA GLY A 20 -46.12 38.55 3.17
C GLY A 20 -44.74 39.11 2.84
N LEU A 21 -43.70 38.29 3.00
CA LEU A 21 -42.55 38.34 2.10
C LEU A 21 -42.10 36.90 1.79
N SER A 22 -42.29 36.50 0.54
CA SER A 22 -41.74 35.29 -0.02
C SER A 22 -40.22 35.30 0.10
N LEU A 23 -39.64 34.31 0.79
CA LEU A 23 -38.21 34.00 0.70
C LEU A 23 -38.01 32.86 -0.30
N PRO A 24 -37.43 33.10 -1.49
CA PRO A 24 -36.81 31.99 -2.20
C PRO A 24 -35.51 32.42 -2.90
N GLU A 25 -34.37 32.23 -2.23
CA GLU A 25 -33.11 32.02 -2.99
C GLU A 25 -31.98 31.36 -2.19
N GLN A 26 -31.91 31.58 -0.87
CA GLN A 26 -30.80 31.06 -0.07
C GLN A 26 -30.89 29.55 0.23
N ASN A 27 -32.08 28.94 0.17
CA ASN A 27 -32.28 27.52 0.50
C ASN A 27 -31.99 26.55 -0.66
N ARG A 28 -31.83 27.05 -1.89
CA ARG A 28 -31.50 26.21 -3.07
C ARG A 28 -29.99 26.01 -3.23
N ARG A 29 -29.16 26.97 -2.80
CA ARG A 29 -27.69 26.87 -2.86
C ARG A 29 -27.14 25.90 -1.81
N THR A 30 -27.70 25.89 -0.60
CA THR A 30 -27.34 24.93 0.46
C THR A 30 -27.71 23.49 0.11
N ALA A 31 -28.88 23.26 -0.52
CA ALA A 31 -29.29 21.94 -0.98
C ALA A 31 -28.43 21.40 -2.15
N ALA A 32 -27.99 22.27 -3.06
CA ALA A 32 -27.09 21.89 -4.16
C ALA A 32 -25.66 21.63 -3.67
N LEU A 33 -25.16 22.42 -2.71
CA LEU A 33 -23.85 22.20 -2.08
C LEU A 33 -23.85 20.94 -1.21
N ASN A 34 -24.93 20.68 -0.45
CA ASN A 34 -25.09 19.44 0.31
C ASN A 34 -25.29 18.22 -0.60
N ARG A 35 -25.97 18.34 -1.75
CA ARG A 35 -26.02 17.27 -2.75
C ARG A 35 -24.64 16.99 -3.32
N ARG A 36 -23.88 18.02 -3.74
CA ARG A 36 -22.51 17.86 -4.24
C ARG A 36 -21.58 17.25 -3.19
N ASN A 37 -21.65 17.68 -1.94
CA ASN A 37 -20.88 17.08 -0.85
C ASN A 37 -21.31 15.63 -0.56
N ARG A 38 -22.60 15.30 -0.69
CA ARG A 38 -23.10 13.91 -0.63
C ARG A 38 -22.56 13.06 -1.78
N THR A 39 -22.51 13.60 -3.01
CA THR A 39 -21.97 12.91 -4.18
C THR A 39 -20.46 12.69 -4.07
N PHE A 40 -19.72 13.61 -3.44
CA PHE A 40 -18.30 13.43 -3.12
C PHE A 40 -18.06 12.39 -2.01
N MET A 41 -18.97 12.27 -1.03
CA MET A 41 -18.91 11.24 0.01
C MET A 41 -19.47 9.87 -0.42
N GLU A 42 -20.20 9.79 -1.53
CA GLU A 42 -20.80 8.55 -2.06
C GLU A 42 -19.79 7.61 -2.75
N ALA A 43 -18.54 8.02 -2.98
CA ALA A 43 -17.61 7.30 -3.86
C ALA A 43 -16.57 6.39 -3.17
N HIS A 44 -16.56 6.27 -1.84
CA HIS A 44 -15.68 5.31 -1.15
C HIS A 44 -16.50 4.22 -0.46
N LYS A 45 -16.92 3.23 -1.26
CA LYS A 45 -17.73 2.09 -0.80
C LYS A 45 -16.97 1.21 0.22
N VAL A 46 -15.64 1.28 0.20
CA VAL A 46 -14.72 0.54 1.08
C VAL A 46 -13.95 1.56 1.91
N THR A 47 -13.84 1.34 3.21
CA THR A 47 -13.02 2.22 4.08
C THR A 47 -11.53 1.93 3.85
N HIS A 48 -10.64 2.91 4.01
CA HIS A 48 -9.17 2.72 3.86
C HIS A 48 -8.66 1.49 4.63
N ALA A 49 -9.11 1.33 5.88
CA ALA A 49 -8.74 0.16 6.68
C ALA A 49 -9.12 -1.17 6.03
N LEU A 50 -10.26 -1.27 5.34
CA LEU A 50 -10.66 -2.48 4.60
C LEU A 50 -9.86 -2.66 3.32
N GLU A 51 -9.46 -1.56 2.66
CA GLU A 51 -8.54 -1.62 1.51
C GLU A 51 -7.19 -2.18 1.92
N ASP A 52 -6.65 -1.81 3.09
CA ASP A 52 -5.41 -2.37 3.63
C ASP A 52 -5.48 -3.89 3.81
N TYR A 53 -6.60 -4.41 4.32
CA TYR A 53 -6.77 -5.86 4.43
C TYR A 53 -6.88 -6.53 3.07
N LEU A 54 -7.55 -5.91 2.09
CA LEU A 54 -7.65 -6.45 0.75
C LEU A 54 -6.30 -6.44 0.02
N LYS A 55 -5.51 -5.37 0.19
CA LYS A 55 -4.11 -5.26 -0.24
C LYS A 55 -3.25 -6.37 0.37
N ALA A 56 -3.31 -6.54 1.69
CA ALA A 56 -2.58 -7.60 2.39
C ALA A 56 -2.98 -9.02 1.92
N ILE A 57 -4.27 -9.28 1.70
CA ILE A 57 -4.74 -10.58 1.18
C ILE A 57 -4.27 -10.80 -0.27
N TYR A 58 -4.28 -9.75 -1.09
CA TYR A 58 -3.81 -9.80 -2.48
C TYR A 58 -2.32 -10.15 -2.54
N GLN A 59 -1.50 -9.43 -1.79
CA GLN A 59 -0.06 -9.70 -1.66
C GLN A 59 0.18 -11.11 -1.08
N LEU A 60 -0.60 -11.48 -0.05
CA LEU A 60 -0.85 -12.83 0.47
C LEU A 60 -0.90 -13.92 -0.60
N SER A 61 -1.73 -13.67 -1.61
CA SER A 61 -2.16 -14.66 -2.60
C SER A 61 -1.15 -14.89 -3.72
N GLU A 62 -0.18 -13.97 -3.90
CA GLU A 62 0.91 -14.12 -4.87
C GLU A 62 2.00 -15.08 -4.37
N GLU A 63 2.04 -15.35 -3.06
CA GLU A 63 2.91 -16.38 -2.51
C GLU A 63 2.36 -17.80 -2.78
N SER A 64 3.25 -18.79 -2.95
CA SER A 64 2.86 -20.21 -3.11
C SER A 64 2.34 -20.89 -1.83
N ARG A 65 1.72 -20.13 -0.92
CA ARG A 65 1.20 -20.59 0.37
C ARG A 65 -0.24 -20.13 0.56
N PRO A 66 -1.14 -20.95 1.13
CA PRO A 66 -2.52 -20.53 1.35
C PRO A 66 -2.64 -19.29 2.25
N VAL A 67 -3.55 -18.38 1.89
CA VAL A 67 -3.86 -17.21 2.71
C VAL A 67 -4.82 -17.63 3.82
N ILE A 68 -4.39 -17.46 5.07
CA ILE A 68 -5.18 -17.81 6.27
C ILE A 68 -5.19 -16.63 7.24
N ALA A 69 -6.19 -16.59 8.14
CA ALA A 69 -6.38 -15.47 9.07
C ALA A 69 -5.13 -15.13 9.89
N ALA A 70 -4.38 -16.15 10.33
CA ALA A 70 -3.14 -15.96 11.08
C ALA A 70 -2.07 -15.21 10.28
N ARG A 71 -1.95 -15.48 8.97
CA ARG A 71 -1.02 -14.78 8.09
C ARG A 71 -1.45 -13.35 7.86
N VAL A 72 -2.74 -13.10 7.58
CA VAL A 72 -3.25 -11.74 7.40
C VAL A 72 -3.13 -10.91 8.69
N ALA A 73 -3.32 -11.52 9.86
CA ALA A 73 -3.10 -10.86 11.15
C ALA A 73 -1.63 -10.48 11.36
N ALA A 74 -0.70 -11.40 11.09
CA ALA A 74 0.73 -11.11 11.15
C ALA A 74 1.12 -10.01 10.15
N GLU A 75 0.53 -10.05 8.97
CA GLU A 75 0.77 -9.10 7.87
C GLU A 75 0.33 -7.68 8.21
N THR A 76 -0.83 -7.55 8.87
CA THR A 76 -1.46 -6.26 9.20
C THR A 76 -1.18 -5.80 10.63
N GLY A 77 -0.46 -6.60 11.43
CA GLY A 77 -0.10 -6.28 12.81
C GLY A 77 -1.28 -6.24 13.78
N VAL A 78 -2.41 -6.88 13.45
CA VAL A 78 -3.63 -6.84 14.28
C VAL A 78 -3.84 -8.14 15.06
N SER A 79 -4.64 -8.04 16.13
CA SER A 79 -4.96 -9.20 16.96
C SER A 79 -5.79 -10.26 16.20
N PRO A 80 -5.73 -11.54 16.63
CA PRO A 80 -6.59 -12.59 16.08
C PRO A 80 -8.09 -12.25 16.11
N SER A 81 -8.58 -11.62 17.19
CA SER A 81 -9.99 -11.24 17.29
C SER A 81 -10.36 -10.15 16.29
N THR A 82 -9.48 -9.16 16.09
CA THR A 82 -9.65 -8.11 15.08
C THR A 82 -9.74 -8.71 13.68
N ILE A 83 -8.81 -9.61 13.30
CA ILE A 83 -8.82 -10.17 11.95
C ILE A 83 -10.07 -11.02 11.69
N PHE A 84 -10.58 -11.77 12.68
CA PHE A 84 -11.80 -12.55 12.50
C PHE A 84 -13.03 -11.66 12.28
N ALA A 85 -13.15 -10.56 13.03
CA ALA A 85 -14.23 -9.59 12.85
C ALA A 85 -14.17 -8.93 11.47
N THR A 86 -12.97 -8.50 11.06
CA THR A 86 -12.73 -7.90 9.74
C THR A 86 -13.03 -8.87 8.60
N LEU A 87 -12.53 -10.11 8.64
CA LEU A 87 -12.79 -11.10 7.59
C LEU A 87 -14.28 -11.44 7.48
N ARG A 88 -14.99 -11.53 8.60
CA ARG A 88 -16.46 -11.70 8.58
C ARG A 88 -17.15 -10.53 7.90
N ARG A 89 -16.69 -9.30 8.14
CA ARG A 89 -17.21 -8.09 7.47
C ARG A 89 -16.93 -8.12 5.97
N LEU A 90 -15.68 -8.36 5.56
CA LEU A 90 -15.29 -8.46 4.15
C LEU A 90 -16.09 -9.55 3.42
N ALA A 91 -16.34 -10.69 4.06
CA ALA A 91 -17.14 -11.77 3.48
C ALA A 91 -18.61 -11.36 3.34
N LYS A 92 -19.19 -10.70 4.36
CA LYS A 92 -20.56 -10.19 4.31
C LYS A 92 -20.75 -9.13 3.22
N GLU A 93 -19.74 -8.30 2.99
CA GLU A 93 -19.72 -7.27 1.95
C GLU A 93 -19.35 -7.81 0.56
N GLY A 94 -19.01 -9.10 0.45
CA GLY A 94 -18.78 -9.78 -0.83
C GLY A 94 -17.37 -9.62 -1.41
N TYR A 95 -16.40 -9.16 -0.61
CA TYR A 95 -15.01 -8.94 -1.06
C TYR A 95 -14.12 -10.18 -0.93
N VAL A 96 -14.45 -11.09 0.00
CA VAL A 96 -13.69 -12.33 0.21
C VAL A 96 -14.63 -13.54 0.36
N THR A 97 -14.09 -14.72 0.08
CA THR A 97 -14.69 -16.00 0.47
C THR A 97 -13.73 -16.78 1.35
N ILE A 98 -14.27 -17.61 2.23
CA ILE A 98 -13.48 -18.49 3.10
C ILE A 98 -13.94 -19.91 2.82
N ASN A 99 -13.03 -20.76 2.35
CA ASN A 99 -13.37 -22.14 2.02
C ASN A 99 -13.38 -23.04 3.28
N ARG A 100 -13.75 -24.32 3.10
CA ARG A 100 -13.81 -25.30 4.22
C ARG A 100 -12.48 -25.49 4.94
N ARG A 101 -11.35 -25.23 4.27
CA ARG A 101 -10.00 -25.31 4.83
C ARG A 101 -9.57 -24.02 5.54
N LYS A 102 -10.47 -23.04 5.69
CA LYS A 102 -10.22 -21.70 6.24
C LYS A 102 -9.25 -20.86 5.41
N GLU A 103 -9.10 -21.21 4.13
CA GLU A 103 -8.32 -20.41 3.18
C GLU A 103 -9.18 -19.26 2.69
N ILE A 104 -8.59 -18.07 2.65
CA ILE A 104 -9.23 -16.81 2.28
C ILE A 104 -8.91 -16.54 0.81
N HIS A 105 -9.95 -16.24 0.04
CA HIS A 105 -9.83 -15.93 -1.39
C HIS A 105 -10.53 -14.61 -1.69
N LEU A 106 -9.88 -13.73 -2.45
CA LEU A 106 -10.53 -12.51 -2.95
C LEU A 106 -11.63 -12.90 -3.95
N THR A 107 -12.78 -12.24 -3.87
CA THR A 107 -13.76 -12.27 -4.96
C THR A 107 -13.28 -11.39 -6.10
N GLY A 108 -13.98 -11.40 -7.25
CA GLY A 108 -13.67 -10.48 -8.33
C GLY A 108 -13.73 -9.01 -7.91
N ASP A 109 -14.67 -8.65 -7.03
CA ASP A 109 -14.77 -7.28 -6.52
C ASP A 109 -13.68 -6.96 -5.49
N GLY A 110 -13.35 -7.91 -4.60
CA GLY A 110 -12.24 -7.74 -3.66
C GLY A 110 -10.90 -7.59 -4.37
N LYS A 111 -10.69 -8.38 -5.42
CA LYS A 111 -9.47 -8.31 -6.24
C LYS A 111 -9.34 -6.96 -6.94
N LYS A 112 -10.41 -6.43 -7.54
CA LYS A 112 -10.39 -5.10 -8.16
C LYS A 112 -10.03 -3.99 -7.18
N VAL A 113 -10.59 -4.02 -5.97
CA VAL A 113 -10.27 -3.03 -4.93
C VAL A 113 -8.80 -3.15 -4.52
N ALA A 114 -8.32 -4.37 -4.28
CA ALA A 114 -6.92 -4.62 -3.93
C ALA A 114 -5.95 -4.18 -5.02
N GLU A 115 -6.23 -4.48 -6.29
CA GLU A 115 -5.40 -4.08 -7.43
C GLU A 115 -5.34 -2.56 -7.58
N ASN A 116 -6.46 -1.85 -7.38
CA ASN A 116 -6.49 -0.40 -7.43
C ASN A 116 -5.61 0.23 -6.35
N ILE A 117 -5.72 -0.24 -5.09
CA ILE A 117 -4.91 0.33 -4.01
C ILE A 117 -3.42 0.00 -4.17
N VAL A 118 -3.08 -1.23 -4.57
CA VAL A 118 -1.69 -1.64 -4.88
C VAL A 118 -1.12 -0.81 -6.02
N ARG A 119 -1.91 -0.58 -7.08
CA ARG A 119 -1.51 0.27 -8.20
C ARG A 119 -1.22 1.70 -7.76
N ARG A 120 -2.06 2.29 -6.92
CA ARG A 120 -1.83 3.63 -6.35
C ARG A 120 -0.59 3.65 -5.47
N HIS A 121 -0.38 2.65 -4.62
CA HIS A 121 0.83 2.49 -3.82
C HIS A 121 2.08 2.59 -4.70
N PHE A 122 2.20 1.70 -5.69
CA PHE A 122 3.40 1.58 -6.51
C PHE A 122 3.65 2.79 -7.42
N LEU A 123 2.59 3.40 -7.96
CA LEU A 123 2.74 4.65 -8.71
C LEU A 123 3.18 5.80 -7.80
N THR A 124 2.71 5.82 -6.55
CA THR A 124 3.13 6.82 -5.57
C THR A 124 4.58 6.61 -5.16
N GLU A 125 4.99 5.36 -4.91
CA GLU A 125 6.40 5.05 -4.66
C GLU A 125 7.28 5.53 -5.81
N ARG A 126 6.91 5.20 -7.06
CA ARG A 126 7.61 5.67 -8.27
C ARG A 126 7.71 7.19 -8.32
N PHE A 127 6.62 7.88 -8.04
CA PHE A 127 6.62 9.34 -7.99
C PHE A 127 7.60 9.89 -6.95
N LEU A 128 7.55 9.34 -5.74
CA LEU A 128 8.38 9.78 -4.61
C LEU A 128 9.86 9.45 -4.83
N THR A 129 10.19 8.30 -5.43
CA THR A 129 11.58 7.92 -5.71
C THR A 129 12.11 8.61 -6.96
N ASP A 130 11.40 8.54 -8.07
CA ASP A 130 11.96 8.84 -9.40
C ASP A 130 11.93 10.36 -9.68
N LEU A 131 10.95 11.09 -9.12
CA LEU A 131 10.84 12.53 -9.32
C LEU A 131 11.24 13.36 -8.10
N LEU A 132 10.93 12.90 -6.88
CA LEU A 132 11.27 13.63 -5.66
C LEU A 132 12.59 13.18 -5.01
N GLY A 133 13.14 12.04 -5.44
CA GLY A 133 14.43 11.55 -4.95
C GLY A 133 14.41 11.05 -3.51
N LEU A 134 13.26 10.61 -2.98
CA LEU A 134 13.19 9.99 -1.67
C LEU A 134 13.93 8.64 -1.67
N ASP A 135 14.54 8.33 -0.54
CA ASP A 135 15.02 6.97 -0.27
C ASP A 135 13.84 5.98 -0.20
N TRP A 136 14.11 4.69 -0.44
CA TRP A 136 13.08 3.67 -0.58
C TRP A 136 12.24 3.50 0.69
N VAL A 137 12.88 3.61 1.86
CA VAL A 137 12.19 3.51 3.15
C VAL A 137 11.17 4.64 3.29
N LYS A 138 11.59 5.90 3.07
CA LYS A 138 10.68 7.04 3.16
C LYS A 138 9.61 7.00 2.09
N ALA A 139 9.97 6.64 0.85
CA ALA A 139 9.02 6.55 -0.24
C ALA A 139 7.92 5.53 0.04
N HIS A 140 8.25 4.33 0.53
CA HIS A 140 7.28 3.31 0.91
C HIS A 140 6.33 3.79 2.02
N GLN A 141 6.88 4.42 3.06
CA GLN A 141 6.09 4.95 4.18
C GLN A 141 5.14 6.08 3.76
N GLU A 142 5.61 7.02 2.93
CA GLU A 142 4.77 8.10 2.43
C GLU A 142 3.74 7.60 1.42
N ALA A 143 4.08 6.64 0.56
CA ALA A 143 3.15 6.03 -0.38
C ALA A 143 1.95 5.40 0.36
N HIS A 144 2.20 4.69 1.46
CA HIS A 144 1.13 4.11 2.28
C HIS A 144 0.18 5.17 2.89
N ARG A 145 0.67 6.38 3.18
CA ARG A 145 -0.18 7.48 3.70
C ARG A 145 -1.01 8.13 2.60
N LEU A 146 -0.49 8.16 1.39
CA LEU A 146 -1.06 8.91 0.26
C LEU A 146 -1.99 8.07 -0.60
N GLU A 147 -1.76 6.76 -0.70
CA GLU A 147 -2.42 5.87 -1.68
C GLU A 147 -3.95 5.92 -1.64
N HIS A 148 -4.54 6.02 -0.46
CA HIS A 148 -6.01 6.09 -0.30
C HIS A 148 -6.61 7.44 -0.72
N ALA A 149 -5.81 8.51 -0.70
CA ALA A 149 -6.25 9.85 -1.08
C ALA A 149 -6.16 10.09 -2.60
N ILE A 150 -5.53 9.18 -3.34
CA ILE A 150 -5.35 9.31 -4.78
C ILE A 150 -6.62 8.88 -5.52
N SER A 151 -7.21 9.83 -6.25
CA SER A 151 -8.33 9.54 -7.16
C SER A 151 -7.84 8.81 -8.41
N GLN A 152 -8.76 8.13 -9.09
CA GLN A 152 -8.45 7.48 -10.38
C GLN A 152 -7.88 8.47 -11.41
N GLU A 153 -8.39 9.70 -11.47
CA GLU A 153 -7.86 10.71 -12.40
C GLU A 153 -6.40 11.05 -12.08
N VAL A 154 -6.07 11.23 -10.80
CA VAL A 154 -4.69 11.51 -10.37
C VAL A 154 -3.79 10.31 -10.67
N GLU A 155 -4.24 9.10 -10.37
CA GLU A 155 -3.54 7.85 -10.66
C GLU A 155 -3.19 7.72 -12.15
N GLU A 156 -4.15 7.95 -13.04
CA GLU A 156 -3.94 7.87 -14.50
C GLU A 156 -2.96 8.93 -15.00
N ARG A 157 -3.02 10.16 -14.45
CA ARG A 157 -2.08 11.23 -14.77
C ARG A 157 -0.68 10.92 -14.24
N LEU A 158 -0.59 10.34 -13.04
CA LEU A 158 0.67 9.95 -12.42
C LEU A 158 1.37 8.86 -13.23
N ALA A 159 0.61 7.83 -13.65
CA ALA A 159 1.13 6.80 -14.55
C ALA A 159 1.71 7.40 -15.83
N LYS A 160 1.00 8.33 -16.48
CA LYS A 160 1.49 9.01 -17.70
C LYS A 160 2.73 9.87 -17.44
N LEU A 161 2.75 10.63 -16.34
CA LEU A 161 3.88 11.45 -15.93
C LEU A 161 5.14 10.60 -15.76
N LEU A 162 5.00 9.39 -15.20
CA LEU A 162 6.05 8.41 -15.00
C LEU A 162 6.37 7.58 -16.25
N SER A 163 5.85 7.97 -17.43
CA SER A 163 6.02 7.22 -18.69
C SER A 163 5.48 5.78 -18.65
N ASN A 164 4.38 5.56 -17.92
CA ASN A 164 3.69 4.27 -17.74
C ASN A 164 4.61 3.15 -17.26
N PRO A 165 5.16 3.25 -16.03
CA PRO A 165 6.04 2.23 -15.49
C PRO A 165 5.30 0.90 -15.35
N THR A 166 6.02 -0.21 -15.54
CA THR A 166 5.46 -1.56 -15.41
C THR A 166 5.70 -2.19 -14.04
N THR A 167 6.58 -1.60 -13.24
CA THR A 167 6.96 -2.05 -11.89
C THR A 167 7.07 -0.89 -10.92
N CYS A 168 6.95 -1.15 -9.62
CA CYS A 168 7.37 -0.24 -8.55
C CYS A 168 8.92 -0.08 -8.52
N PRO A 169 9.47 0.81 -7.67
CA PRO A 169 10.93 0.98 -7.55
C PRO A 169 11.67 -0.30 -7.11
N HIS A 170 10.97 -1.22 -6.44
CA HIS A 170 11.49 -2.47 -5.91
C HIS A 170 11.28 -3.67 -6.84
N GLY A 171 10.71 -3.46 -8.04
CA GLY A 171 10.56 -4.48 -9.09
C GLY A 171 9.20 -5.19 -9.14
N ASN A 172 8.33 -4.97 -8.14
CA ASN A 172 6.99 -5.58 -8.12
C ASN A 172 6.11 -5.05 -9.26
N PRO A 173 5.36 -5.91 -9.96
CA PRO A 173 4.56 -5.51 -11.11
C PRO A 173 3.41 -4.59 -10.70
N ILE A 174 3.20 -3.51 -11.46
CA ILE A 174 2.05 -2.63 -11.25
C ILE A 174 0.80 -3.29 -11.82
N PRO A 175 -0.27 -3.51 -11.02
CA PRO A 175 -1.51 -4.08 -11.52
C PRO A 175 -2.05 -3.33 -12.73
N GLY A 176 -2.50 -4.07 -13.75
CA GLY A 176 -3.00 -3.50 -15.01
C GLY A 176 -1.94 -2.97 -15.97
N ALA A 177 -0.65 -2.97 -15.60
CA ALA A 177 0.42 -2.68 -16.57
C ALA A 177 0.68 -3.91 -17.45
N SER A 178 0.94 -3.69 -18.75
CA SER A 178 1.35 -4.77 -19.64
C SER A 178 2.76 -5.24 -19.26
N LYS A 179 2.88 -6.43 -18.67
CA LYS A 179 4.17 -7.08 -18.43
C LYS A 179 4.31 -8.26 -19.38
N SER A 180 5.43 -8.32 -20.12
CA SER A 180 5.85 -9.57 -20.77
C SER A 180 6.24 -10.57 -19.67
N PRO A 181 5.96 -11.88 -19.80
CA PRO A 181 6.41 -12.86 -18.81
C PRO A 181 7.91 -12.71 -18.59
N GLY A 182 8.30 -12.34 -17.38
CA GLY A 182 9.71 -12.24 -16.99
C GLY A 182 10.35 -13.63 -16.90
N PRO A 183 11.68 -13.68 -16.71
CA PRO A 183 12.36 -14.93 -16.41
C PRO A 183 11.79 -15.58 -15.15
N LYS A 184 11.87 -16.90 -15.08
CA LYS A 184 11.48 -17.62 -13.87
C LYS A 184 12.48 -17.27 -12.77
N THR A 185 11.99 -16.68 -11.69
CA THR A 185 12.85 -16.28 -10.56
C THR A 185 13.00 -17.40 -9.53
N MET A 186 14.02 -17.25 -8.68
CA MET A 186 14.24 -18.00 -7.45
C MET A 186 14.57 -17.03 -6.29
N PRO A 187 14.44 -17.46 -5.01
CA PRO A 187 14.91 -16.65 -3.89
C PRO A 187 16.43 -16.50 -3.97
N LEU A 188 16.98 -15.36 -3.54
CA LEU A 188 18.43 -15.18 -3.49
C LEU A 188 19.11 -16.21 -2.56
N SER A 189 18.40 -16.67 -1.52
CA SER A 189 18.88 -17.73 -0.62
C SER A 189 19.18 -19.06 -1.30
N ASP A 190 18.64 -19.28 -2.50
CA ASP A 190 18.81 -20.53 -3.25
C ASP A 190 20.02 -20.44 -4.22
N ALA A 191 20.67 -19.27 -4.29
CA ALA A 191 21.88 -19.09 -5.09
C ALA A 191 23.10 -19.76 -4.44
N THR A 192 24.00 -20.31 -5.26
CA THR A 192 25.19 -21.03 -4.80
C THR A 192 26.44 -20.17 -4.84
N ASP A 193 27.48 -20.58 -4.11
CA ASP A 193 28.80 -19.96 -4.16
C ASP A 193 29.33 -19.85 -5.61
N GLY A 194 29.92 -18.71 -5.94
CA GLY A 194 30.40 -18.32 -7.28
C GLY A 194 29.30 -18.00 -8.31
N GLN A 195 28.02 -18.16 -7.97
CA GLN A 195 26.93 -17.90 -8.91
C GLN A 195 26.79 -16.40 -9.18
N LYS A 196 26.46 -16.05 -10.43
CA LYS A 196 26.05 -14.69 -10.81
C LYS A 196 24.57 -14.70 -11.11
N VAL A 197 23.85 -13.76 -10.51
CA VAL A 197 22.40 -13.60 -10.63
C VAL A 197 22.05 -12.13 -10.83
N GLU A 198 20.85 -11.85 -11.30
CA GLU A 198 20.31 -10.48 -11.38
C GLU A 198 19.09 -10.32 -10.49
N LEU A 199 19.02 -9.23 -9.73
CA LEU A 199 17.84 -8.94 -8.90
C LEU A 199 16.65 -8.60 -9.78
N ASP A 200 15.55 -9.34 -9.62
CA ASP A 200 14.28 -9.08 -10.30
C ASP A 200 13.38 -8.18 -9.45
N PHE A 201 13.06 -8.62 -8.22
CA PHE A 201 12.26 -7.83 -7.28
C PHE A 201 12.53 -8.17 -5.82
N ILE A 202 12.16 -7.25 -4.94
CA ILE A 202 12.09 -7.47 -3.49
C ILE A 202 10.65 -7.82 -3.14
N THR A 203 10.42 -8.89 -2.38
CA THR A 203 9.06 -9.26 -1.99
C THR A 203 8.44 -8.22 -1.05
N GLU A 204 7.12 -8.18 -0.94
CA GLU A 204 6.39 -7.29 -0.01
C GLU A 204 6.82 -7.44 1.46
N GLY A 205 7.22 -8.65 1.87
CA GLY A 205 7.81 -8.90 3.19
C GLY A 205 9.22 -8.31 3.35
N GLY A 206 9.92 -8.09 2.24
CA GLY A 206 11.20 -7.37 2.18
C GLY A 206 11.01 -5.86 2.21
N GLU A 207 10.03 -5.32 1.47
CA GLU A 207 9.76 -3.87 1.43
C GLU A 207 9.38 -3.30 2.80
N ARG A 208 8.61 -4.05 3.60
CA ARG A 208 8.22 -3.61 4.95
C ARG A 208 9.32 -3.71 5.99
N ASP A 209 10.36 -4.49 5.70
CA ASP A 209 11.52 -4.60 6.58
C ASP A 209 12.41 -3.38 6.36
N VAL A 210 12.09 -2.29 7.06
CA VAL A 210 12.75 -0.98 6.92
C VAL A 210 14.28 -1.09 6.97
N ARG A 211 14.82 -1.94 7.86
CA ARG A 211 16.28 -2.13 7.97
C ARG A 211 16.83 -2.86 6.76
N LEU A 212 16.16 -3.92 6.31
CA LEU A 212 16.55 -4.61 5.09
C LEU A 212 16.48 -3.68 3.89
N LEU A 213 15.35 -2.99 3.67
CA LEU A 213 15.15 -2.15 2.49
C LEU A 213 16.19 -1.04 2.40
N GLY A 214 16.49 -0.37 3.53
CA GLY A 214 17.58 0.61 3.60
C GLY A 214 18.95 -0.02 3.32
N TYR A 215 19.24 -1.17 3.94
CA TYR A 215 20.49 -1.90 3.72
C TYR A 215 20.69 -2.28 2.24
N LEU A 216 19.65 -2.76 1.55
CA LEU A 216 19.72 -3.08 0.12
C LEU A 216 19.98 -1.85 -0.73
N GLN A 217 19.31 -0.74 -0.40
CA GLN A 217 19.47 0.52 -1.12
C GLN A 217 20.89 1.07 -1.00
N ASP A 218 21.47 1.03 0.20
CA ASP A 218 22.80 1.54 0.51
C ASP A 218 23.89 0.77 -0.25
N HIS A 219 23.72 -0.54 -0.43
CA HIS A 219 24.66 -1.40 -1.15
C HIS A 219 24.32 -1.54 -2.65
N GLY A 220 23.45 -0.68 -3.18
CA GLY A 220 23.09 -0.68 -4.60
C GLY A 220 22.36 -1.94 -5.09
N LEU A 221 21.87 -2.79 -4.18
CA LEU A 221 21.16 -4.02 -4.51
C LEU A 221 19.71 -3.70 -4.90
N ARG A 222 19.54 -3.24 -6.15
CA ARG A 222 18.26 -2.79 -6.72
C ARG A 222 17.82 -3.67 -7.90
N PRO A 223 16.55 -3.62 -8.35
CA PRO A 223 16.13 -4.33 -9.55
C PRO A 223 17.06 -4.03 -10.74
N GLY A 224 17.49 -5.10 -11.43
CA GLY A 224 18.50 -5.06 -12.49
C GLY A 224 19.96 -5.09 -12.02
N ALA A 225 20.22 -5.08 -10.71
CA ALA A 225 21.58 -5.19 -10.18
C ALA A 225 22.14 -6.60 -10.40
N LYS A 226 23.33 -6.66 -10.97
CA LYS A 226 24.10 -7.91 -11.11
C LYS A 226 24.80 -8.21 -9.79
N VAL A 227 24.55 -9.39 -9.27
CA VAL A 227 25.06 -9.86 -7.98
C VAL A 227 25.97 -11.05 -8.22
N HIS A 228 27.16 -11.02 -7.63
CA HIS A 228 28.05 -12.16 -7.55
C HIS A 228 28.02 -12.72 -6.12
N ILE A 229 27.67 -13.99 -5.97
CA ILE A 229 27.70 -14.68 -4.69
C ILE A 229 29.16 -15.10 -4.44
N LEU A 230 29.82 -14.49 -3.47
CA LEU A 230 31.22 -14.74 -3.17
C LEU A 230 31.43 -15.87 -2.16
N ASP A 231 30.47 -16.04 -1.25
CA ASP A 231 30.47 -17.10 -0.26
C ASP A 231 29.05 -17.35 0.24
N VAL A 232 28.75 -18.60 0.58
CA VAL A 232 27.52 -19.00 1.26
C VAL A 232 27.93 -19.85 2.46
N ALA A 233 27.62 -19.36 3.66
CA ALA A 233 27.94 -20.04 4.91
C ALA A 233 26.63 -20.43 5.65
N PRO A 234 25.96 -21.54 5.27
CA PRO A 234 24.68 -21.92 5.85
C PRO A 234 24.73 -22.13 7.36
N SER A 235 25.84 -22.68 7.88
CA SER A 235 26.07 -22.88 9.31
C SER A 235 26.11 -21.59 10.12
N LEU A 236 26.46 -20.47 9.46
CA LEU A 236 26.47 -19.12 10.05
C LEU A 236 25.21 -18.33 9.72
N GLY A 237 24.38 -18.82 8.79
CA GLY A 237 23.17 -18.13 8.34
C GLY A 237 23.42 -16.90 7.48
N MET A 238 24.58 -16.80 6.82
CA MET A 238 25.01 -15.61 6.05
C MET A 238 25.47 -15.96 4.64
N MET A 239 25.37 -14.98 3.75
CA MET A 239 25.90 -14.99 2.38
C MET A 239 26.72 -13.72 2.17
N THR A 240 27.84 -13.81 1.45
CA THR A 240 28.63 -12.64 1.03
C THR A 240 28.33 -12.35 -0.43
N LEU A 241 27.93 -11.12 -0.70
CA LEU A 241 27.48 -10.66 -2.00
C LEU A 241 28.43 -9.58 -2.51
N LYS A 242 28.60 -9.51 -3.83
CA LYS A 242 29.26 -8.39 -4.49
C LYS A 242 28.35 -7.76 -5.54
N VAL A 243 28.16 -6.45 -5.44
CA VAL A 243 27.39 -5.63 -6.39
C VAL A 243 28.29 -4.47 -6.83
N GLY A 244 28.70 -4.47 -8.10
CA GLY A 244 29.74 -3.54 -8.56
C GLY A 244 31.06 -3.77 -7.79
N ASP A 245 31.53 -2.73 -7.11
CA ASP A 245 32.73 -2.78 -6.25
C ASP A 245 32.41 -3.00 -4.76
N ASP A 246 31.13 -2.97 -4.40
CA ASP A 246 30.69 -3.12 -3.01
C ASP A 246 30.54 -4.59 -2.63
N GLU A 247 31.09 -4.96 -1.49
CA GLU A 247 31.10 -6.32 -0.94
C GLU A 247 30.54 -6.31 0.47
N PHE A 248 29.49 -7.09 0.70
CA PHE A 248 28.73 -7.05 1.95
C PHE A 248 28.06 -8.39 2.27
N SER A 249 27.76 -8.59 3.55
CA SER A 249 27.09 -9.81 4.01
C SER A 249 25.58 -9.61 4.13
N LEU A 250 24.80 -10.63 3.79
CA LEU A 250 23.35 -10.66 3.95
C LEU A 250 22.93 -11.95 4.66
N GLY A 251 22.04 -11.84 5.65
CA GLY A 251 21.48 -13.01 6.30
C GLY A 251 20.62 -13.85 5.34
N ILE A 252 20.70 -15.17 5.42
CA ILE A 252 19.94 -16.09 4.55
C ILE A 252 18.42 -15.87 4.67
N GLU A 253 17.92 -15.56 5.87
CA GLU A 253 16.50 -15.25 6.07
C GLU A 253 16.06 -13.95 5.37
N ALA A 254 16.94 -12.97 5.27
CA ALA A 254 16.69 -11.76 4.49
C ALA A 254 16.76 -12.04 2.99
N ALA A 255 17.71 -12.87 2.55
CA ALA A 255 17.86 -13.28 1.15
C ALA A 255 16.63 -14.01 0.60
N LYS A 256 15.86 -14.73 1.43
CA LYS A 256 14.57 -15.33 1.03
C LYS A 256 13.54 -14.32 0.53
N LYS A 257 13.67 -13.06 0.96
CA LYS A 257 12.76 -11.95 0.60
C LYS A 257 13.17 -11.25 -0.70
N ILE A 258 14.25 -11.69 -1.34
CA ILE A 258 14.79 -11.11 -2.57
C ILE A 258 14.68 -12.15 -3.67
N ARG A 259 14.21 -11.75 -4.85
CA ARG A 259 13.98 -12.64 -6.00
C ARG A 259 14.95 -12.30 -7.10
N VAL A 260 15.64 -13.31 -7.59
CA VAL A 260 16.68 -13.20 -8.60
C VAL A 260 16.46 -14.19 -9.74
N HIS A 261 17.15 -14.01 -10.86
CA HIS A 261 17.20 -14.94 -11.98
C HIS A 261 18.61 -15.07 -12.56
#